data_AF-A0A4S4LTD9-F1
#
_entry.id   AF-A0A4S4LTD9-F1
#
_cell.length_a   1.000
_cell.length_b   1.000
_cell.length_c   1.000
_cell.angle_alpha   90.00
_cell.angle_beta   90.00
_cell.angle_gamma   90.00
#
_symmetry.space_group_name_H-M   'P 1'
#
loop_
_entity.id
_entity.type
_entity.pdbx_description
1 polymer ?
#
loop_
_entity_poly.entity_id
_entity_poly.type
_entity_poly.pdbx_seq_one_letter_code
_entity_poly.pdbx_strand_id
1 'polypeptide(L)'
;MHFTRLGIPPARRPRVIPNAPPGMSVVDLEHSLCECEKYSRVMHPEIRGKRTTIHRNWEPKREPLTNKLPRRRTNPVPSRKKSRDPPPPVDPTESDPSYHVSHIVMEEQGSKEDGTLYLIRWLGYGPGDDQWLTEEELRDAKEVLHEWCAAKASIADKVSALQVE
;
A
#
# COMPACT_ATOMS: atom_id res chain seq x y z
N MET A 1 7.95 8.90 -19.77
CA MET A 1 8.99 8.21 -20.58
C MET A 1 8.31 7.15 -21.45
N HIS A 2 8.68 6.81 -22.70
CA HIS A 2 9.39 7.53 -23.77
C HIS A 2 10.70 8.28 -23.44
N PHE A 3 11.84 7.77 -23.90
CA PHE A 3 13.12 8.08 -23.28
C PHE A 3 13.85 9.29 -23.90
N THR A 4 14.34 9.23 -25.15
CA THR A 4 15.12 10.37 -25.72
C THR A 4 14.27 11.59 -26.08
N ARG A 5 12.95 11.47 -26.22
CA ARG A 5 12.03 12.63 -26.30
C ARG A 5 12.03 13.49 -25.02
N LEU A 6 12.56 12.96 -23.92
CA LEU A 6 12.87 13.66 -22.66
C LEU A 6 14.39 13.87 -22.45
N GLY A 7 15.23 13.65 -23.45
CA GLY A 7 16.69 13.78 -23.36
C GLY A 7 17.48 12.56 -22.86
N ILE A 8 16.87 11.37 -22.74
CA ILE A 8 17.53 10.18 -22.18
C ILE A 8 18.38 9.41 -23.24
N PRO A 9 19.69 9.14 -23.02
CA PRO A 9 20.62 8.54 -24.00
C PRO A 9 20.55 6.99 -24.18
N PRO A 10 21.25 6.39 -25.16
CA PRO A 10 21.05 4.98 -25.58
C PRO A 10 21.46 3.88 -24.58
N ALA A 11 22.42 4.13 -23.69
CA ALA A 11 22.71 3.24 -22.54
C ALA A 11 21.57 3.21 -21.52
N ARG A 12 20.46 3.90 -21.82
CA ARG A 12 19.24 4.07 -21.02
C ARG A 12 17.99 3.80 -21.91
N ARG A 13 18.09 2.86 -22.87
CA ARG A 13 17.00 2.37 -23.74
C ARG A 13 16.80 0.83 -23.80
N PRO A 14 15.54 0.35 -23.93
CA PRO A 14 15.08 -1.04 -23.73
C PRO A 14 15.94 -2.25 -24.14
N ARG A 15 15.94 -3.28 -23.28
CA ARG A 15 16.15 -4.70 -23.64
C ARG A 15 15.48 -5.63 -22.62
N VAL A 16 15.07 -6.78 -23.12
CA VAL A 16 14.32 -7.84 -22.43
C VAL A 16 15.25 -8.89 -21.80
N ILE A 17 16.45 -9.07 -22.38
CA ILE A 17 17.44 -10.13 -22.12
C ILE A 17 18.85 -9.65 -22.58
N PRO A 18 19.96 -10.33 -22.27
CA PRO A 18 20.65 -10.18 -20.98
C PRO A 18 21.81 -9.18 -21.03
N ASN A 19 22.32 -8.86 -22.23
CA ASN A 19 23.25 -7.74 -22.46
C ASN A 19 22.50 -6.40 -22.40
N ALA A 20 21.76 -6.15 -21.31
CA ALA A 20 20.52 -5.38 -21.34
C ALA A 20 20.65 -3.91 -20.84
N PRO A 21 20.85 -2.93 -21.75
CA PRO A 21 20.46 -1.56 -21.51
C PRO A 21 18.92 -1.46 -21.40
N PRO A 22 18.39 -0.33 -20.91
CA PRO A 22 17.20 -0.35 -20.06
C PRO A 22 15.99 0.45 -20.60
N GLY A 23 14.75 -0.02 -20.38
CA GLY A 23 13.55 0.81 -20.57
C GLY A 23 12.37 0.21 -21.36
N MET A 24 12.35 -1.11 -21.55
CA MET A 24 11.12 -1.90 -21.69
C MET A 24 11.45 -3.22 -21.03
N SER A 25 10.75 -3.50 -19.95
CA SER A 25 10.88 -4.73 -19.17
C SER A 25 10.03 -5.85 -19.79
N VAL A 26 10.27 -7.09 -19.35
CA VAL A 26 9.36 -8.22 -19.62
C VAL A 26 7.94 -7.90 -19.14
N VAL A 27 7.81 -7.15 -18.04
CA VAL A 27 6.53 -6.73 -17.45
C VAL A 27 5.80 -5.69 -18.31
N ASP A 28 6.52 -4.76 -18.94
CA ASP A 28 5.92 -3.82 -19.91
C ASP A 28 5.36 -4.57 -21.13
N LEU A 29 6.06 -5.64 -21.57
CA LEU A 29 5.59 -6.53 -22.63
C LEU A 29 4.38 -7.36 -22.20
N GLU A 30 4.41 -7.96 -21.01
CA GLU A 30 3.29 -8.74 -20.47
C GLU A 30 2.02 -7.88 -20.34
N HIS A 31 2.13 -6.67 -19.78
CA HIS A 31 1.00 -5.74 -19.69
C HIS A 31 0.49 -5.32 -21.07
N SER A 32 1.39 -5.07 -22.03
CA SER A 32 1.00 -4.77 -23.41
C SER A 32 0.24 -5.94 -24.03
N LEU A 33 0.72 -7.17 -23.86
CA LEU A 33 0.08 -8.39 -24.36
C LEU A 33 -1.27 -8.66 -23.69
N CYS A 34 -1.38 -8.46 -22.37
CA CYS A 34 -2.63 -8.62 -21.61
C CYS A 34 -3.71 -7.62 -22.04
N GLU A 35 -3.33 -6.36 -22.30
CA GLU A 35 -4.25 -5.35 -22.78
C GLU A 35 -4.61 -5.56 -24.27
N CYS A 36 -3.66 -6.02 -25.10
CA CYS A 36 -3.95 -6.47 -26.48
C CYS A 36 -4.87 -7.69 -26.54
N GLU A 37 -4.66 -8.71 -25.69
CA GLU A 37 -5.50 -9.92 -25.60
C GLU A 37 -6.94 -9.58 -25.24
N LYS A 38 -7.10 -8.71 -24.25
CA LYS A 38 -8.39 -8.14 -23.83
C LYS A 38 -9.13 -7.45 -24.98
N TYR A 39 -8.51 -6.52 -25.72
CA TYR A 39 -9.18 -5.85 -26.85
C TYR A 39 -9.39 -6.76 -28.06
N SER A 40 -8.44 -7.66 -28.36
CA SER A 40 -8.54 -8.61 -29.45
C SER A 40 -9.82 -9.45 -29.36
N ARG A 41 -10.15 -9.96 -28.17
CA ARG A 41 -11.38 -10.77 -27.94
C ARG A 41 -12.70 -10.01 -28.12
N VAL A 42 -12.70 -8.68 -28.01
CA VAL A 42 -13.89 -7.86 -28.31
C VAL A 42 -14.04 -7.65 -29.82
N MET A 43 -12.92 -7.53 -30.55
CA MET A 43 -12.92 -7.47 -32.01
C MET A 43 -13.15 -8.83 -32.68
N HIS A 44 -12.77 -9.91 -32.00
CA HIS A 44 -12.80 -11.30 -32.46
C HIS A 44 -13.53 -12.22 -31.45
N PRO A 45 -14.88 -12.18 -31.39
CA PRO A 45 -15.68 -13.00 -30.47
C PRO A 45 -15.48 -14.51 -30.62
N GLU A 46 -14.96 -14.97 -31.76
CA GLU A 46 -14.60 -16.36 -32.05
C GLU A 46 -13.46 -16.91 -31.18
N ILE A 47 -12.62 -16.03 -30.59
CA ILE A 47 -11.44 -16.44 -29.82
C ILE A 47 -11.84 -16.76 -28.37
N ARG A 48 -12.00 -18.06 -28.07
CA ARG A 48 -12.36 -18.59 -26.73
C ARG A 48 -11.36 -18.19 -25.63
N GLY A 49 -11.86 -17.76 -24.47
CA GLY A 49 -11.03 -17.43 -23.29
C GLY A 49 -11.84 -16.90 -22.11
N LYS A 50 -11.17 -16.66 -20.97
CA LYS A 50 -11.83 -16.26 -19.70
C LYS A 50 -12.32 -14.81 -19.66
N ARG A 51 -11.82 -13.94 -20.55
CA ARG A 51 -12.04 -12.48 -20.52
C ARG A 51 -12.78 -12.03 -21.78
N THR A 52 -14.10 -12.19 -21.78
CA THR A 52 -14.98 -11.87 -22.92
C THR A 52 -15.67 -10.50 -22.80
N THR A 53 -15.64 -9.88 -21.63
CA THR A 53 -16.31 -8.60 -21.35
C THR A 53 -15.30 -7.52 -20.95
N ILE A 54 -15.23 -6.44 -21.73
CA ILE A 54 -14.56 -5.20 -21.32
C ILE A 54 -15.62 -4.29 -20.70
N HIS A 55 -15.52 -4.05 -19.39
CA HIS A 55 -16.51 -3.26 -18.62
C HIS A 55 -16.64 -1.78 -19.03
N ARG A 56 -15.83 -1.28 -19.97
CA ARG A 56 -15.91 0.09 -20.51
C ARG A 56 -15.49 0.09 -21.97
N ASN A 57 -16.37 0.56 -22.86
CA ASN A 57 -15.95 1.04 -24.17
C ASN A 57 -14.97 2.20 -23.93
N TRP A 58 -13.75 2.07 -24.45
CA TRP A 58 -12.79 3.17 -24.42
C TRP A 58 -13.11 4.10 -25.58
N GLU A 59 -13.42 5.35 -25.26
CA GLU A 59 -13.54 6.43 -26.25
C GLU A 59 -12.50 7.51 -25.94
N PRO A 60 -11.80 8.04 -26.96
CA PRO A 60 -10.88 9.13 -26.77
C PRO A 60 -11.66 10.37 -26.35
N LYS A 61 -11.34 10.89 -25.15
CA LYS A 61 -11.88 12.16 -24.65
C LYS A 61 -11.55 13.27 -25.65
N ARG A 62 -12.60 13.93 -26.15
CA ARG A 62 -12.49 15.04 -27.11
C ARG A 62 -12.21 16.37 -26.40
N GLU A 63 -12.37 16.42 -25.08
CA GLU A 63 -12.04 17.57 -24.27
C GLU A 63 -10.52 17.78 -24.21
N PRO A 64 -10.02 19.02 -24.32
CA PRO A 64 -8.59 19.30 -24.17
C PRO A 64 -8.10 18.92 -22.77
N LEU A 65 -6.82 18.54 -22.67
CA LEU A 65 -6.18 18.23 -21.39
C LEU A 65 -6.20 19.46 -20.48
N THR A 66 -6.99 19.39 -19.40
CA THR A 66 -7.12 20.47 -18.41
C THR A 66 -6.19 20.23 -17.22
N ASN A 67 -5.56 21.29 -16.71
CA ASN A 67 -4.80 21.25 -15.46
C ASN A 67 -5.70 21.25 -14.18
N LYS A 68 -7.03 21.27 -14.35
CA LYS A 68 -7.97 21.16 -13.22
C LYS A 68 -8.12 19.69 -12.85
N LEU A 69 -7.61 19.31 -11.68
CA LEU A 69 -7.77 17.95 -11.15
C LEU A 69 -9.26 17.64 -10.90
N PRO A 70 -9.69 16.37 -11.06
CA PRO A 70 -11.06 15.96 -10.72
C PRO A 70 -11.39 16.28 -9.26
N ARG A 71 -12.63 16.73 -8.97
CA ARG A 71 -13.07 17.14 -7.61
C ARG A 71 -12.70 16.16 -6.48
N ARG A 72 -12.74 14.85 -6.76
CA ARG A 72 -12.35 13.78 -5.79
C ARG A 72 -10.86 13.80 -5.38
N ARG A 73 -10.00 14.54 -6.11
CA ARG A 73 -8.58 14.77 -5.79
C ARG A 73 -8.31 16.14 -5.18
N THR A 74 -9.21 17.12 -5.36
CA THR A 74 -9.05 18.49 -4.83
C THR A 74 -9.76 18.68 -3.49
N ASN A 75 -10.86 17.96 -3.26
CA ASN A 75 -11.48 17.92 -1.96
C ASN A 75 -10.54 17.15 -1.02
N PRO A 76 -10.21 17.68 0.18
CA PRO A 76 -9.67 16.83 1.22
C PRO A 76 -10.67 15.68 1.42
N VAL A 77 -10.18 14.44 1.37
CA VAL A 77 -11.00 13.31 1.82
C VAL A 77 -11.43 13.66 3.23
N PRO A 78 -12.73 13.69 3.56
CA PRO A 78 -13.14 13.96 4.93
C PRO A 78 -12.41 12.93 5.78
N SER A 79 -11.60 13.41 6.73
CA SER A 79 -10.96 12.54 7.71
C SER A 79 -12.10 11.76 8.35
N ARG A 80 -12.25 10.50 7.91
CA ARG A 80 -13.16 9.57 8.51
C ARG A 80 -12.51 9.30 9.85
N LYS A 81 -12.86 10.11 10.85
CA LYS A 81 -12.52 9.89 12.24
C LYS A 81 -12.90 8.44 12.48
N LYS A 82 -11.90 7.56 12.52
CA LYS A 82 -12.12 6.20 13.02
C LYS A 82 -12.73 6.40 14.41
N SER A 83 -13.75 5.61 14.73
CA SER A 83 -14.20 5.50 16.11
C SER A 83 -12.96 5.29 16.97
N ARG A 84 -12.77 6.15 17.97
CA ARG A 84 -11.70 5.98 18.97
C ARG A 84 -12.06 4.87 19.96
N ASP A 85 -13.29 4.38 19.89
CA ASP A 85 -13.83 3.35 20.74
C ASP A 85 -13.04 2.05 20.51
N PRO A 86 -12.59 1.37 21.58
CA PRO A 86 -11.99 0.06 21.46
C PRO A 86 -12.95 -0.93 20.78
N PRO A 87 -12.43 -2.00 20.15
CA PRO A 87 -13.28 -3.13 19.78
C PRO A 87 -14.02 -3.68 21.02
N PRO A 88 -15.03 -4.54 20.87
CA PRO A 88 -15.61 -5.25 22.00
C PRO A 88 -14.54 -5.99 22.84
N PRO A 89 -14.59 -5.90 24.18
CA PRO A 89 -13.65 -6.59 25.07
C PRO A 89 -13.81 -8.11 25.03
N VAL A 90 -12.81 -8.81 25.56
CA VAL A 90 -12.77 -10.28 25.60
C VAL A 90 -13.93 -10.83 26.43
N ASP A 91 -14.20 -10.23 27.60
CA ASP A 91 -15.41 -10.47 28.38
C ASP A 91 -16.14 -9.13 28.63
N PRO A 92 -17.38 -8.94 28.11
CA PRO A 92 -18.16 -7.72 28.32
C PRO A 92 -18.83 -7.63 29.70
N THR A 93 -18.64 -8.62 30.58
CA THR A 93 -19.17 -8.66 31.95
C THR A 93 -18.14 -8.29 33.01
N GLU A 94 -16.86 -8.22 32.65
CA GLU A 94 -15.80 -7.74 33.54
C GLU A 94 -15.91 -6.22 33.78
N SER A 95 -15.57 -5.78 35.00
CA SER A 95 -15.60 -4.35 35.37
C SER A 95 -14.40 -3.56 34.82
N ASP A 96 -13.35 -4.24 34.37
CA ASP A 96 -12.15 -3.64 33.76
C ASP A 96 -11.87 -4.40 32.44
N PRO A 97 -12.18 -3.81 31.28
CA PRO A 97 -12.25 -4.55 30.02
C PRO A 97 -10.86 -4.93 29.49
N SER A 98 -10.62 -6.23 29.34
CA SER A 98 -9.40 -6.79 28.77
C SER A 98 -9.49 -6.98 27.24
N TYR A 99 -8.34 -6.83 26.56
CA TYR A 99 -8.23 -6.92 25.09
C TYR A 99 -6.97 -7.68 24.68
N HIS A 100 -7.06 -8.55 23.67
CA HIS A 100 -5.90 -9.20 23.09
C HIS A 100 -5.27 -8.36 21.97
N VAL A 101 -4.03 -7.94 22.17
CA VAL A 101 -3.19 -7.34 21.14
C VAL A 101 -2.69 -8.43 20.19
N SER A 102 -2.66 -8.16 18.88
CA SER A 102 -2.03 -9.03 17.89
C SER A 102 -0.60 -8.61 17.57
N HIS A 103 -0.39 -7.32 17.28
CA HIS A 103 0.95 -6.74 17.01
C HIS A 103 0.86 -5.21 16.91
N ILE A 104 2.01 -4.54 17.01
CA ILE A 104 2.18 -3.15 16.61
C ILE A 104 2.32 -3.08 15.08
N VAL A 105 1.57 -2.16 14.47
CA VAL A 105 1.56 -1.90 13.02
C VAL A 105 2.49 -0.75 12.65
N MET A 106 2.60 0.26 13.53
CA MET A 106 3.34 1.50 13.30
C MET A 106 3.70 2.17 14.64
N GLU A 107 4.72 3.01 14.64
CA GLU A 107 5.01 3.95 15.72
C GLU A 107 5.00 5.39 15.18
N GLU A 108 4.68 6.36 16.03
CA GLU A 108 4.76 7.79 15.72
C GLU A 108 5.22 8.55 16.98
N GLN A 109 5.98 9.62 16.81
CA GLN A 109 6.26 10.55 17.93
C GLN A 109 5.00 11.37 18.18
N GLY A 110 4.37 11.16 19.34
CA GLY A 110 3.20 11.91 19.79
C GLY A 110 3.54 13.33 20.22
N SER A 111 2.66 13.93 21.03
CA SER A 111 2.99 15.23 21.63
C SER A 111 4.10 15.09 22.68
N LYS A 112 4.60 16.23 23.19
CA LYS A 112 5.55 16.23 24.32
C LYS A 112 5.00 15.57 25.60
N GLU A 113 3.68 15.43 25.70
CA GLU A 113 2.99 14.85 26.85
C GLU A 113 2.70 13.35 26.63
N ASP A 114 2.34 12.95 25.40
CA ASP A 114 1.96 11.56 25.07
C ASP A 114 3.16 10.62 24.83
N GLY A 115 4.35 11.17 24.55
CA GLY A 115 5.55 10.38 24.26
C GLY A 115 5.47 9.64 22.92
N THR A 116 5.87 8.36 22.88
CA THR A 116 5.78 7.52 21.68
C THR A 116 4.40 6.85 21.62
N LEU A 117 3.72 7.00 20.49
CA LEU A 117 2.45 6.33 20.20
C LEU A 117 2.69 5.11 19.33
N TYR A 118 1.94 4.03 19.58
CA TYR A 118 1.99 2.78 18.85
C TYR A 118 0.61 2.45 18.27
N LEU A 119 0.54 2.15 16.97
CA LEU A 119 -0.69 1.75 16.29
C LEU A 119 -0.91 0.26 16.47
N ILE A 120 -1.91 -0.11 17.26
CA ILE A 120 -2.20 -1.47 17.69
C ILE A 120 -3.20 -2.14 16.76
N ARG A 121 -2.84 -3.33 16.26
CA ARG A 121 -3.79 -4.29 15.68
C ARG A 121 -4.30 -5.19 16.80
N TRP A 122 -5.62 -5.20 17.00
CA TRP A 122 -6.28 -6.12 17.92
C TRP A 122 -6.44 -7.51 17.31
N LEU A 123 -6.36 -8.55 18.14
CA LEU A 123 -6.53 -9.94 17.71
C LEU A 123 -8.00 -10.20 17.31
N GLY A 124 -8.21 -10.71 16.09
CA GLY A 124 -9.55 -10.96 15.54
C GLY A 124 -10.21 -9.76 14.85
N TYR A 125 -9.62 -8.57 14.90
CA TYR A 125 -10.18 -7.34 14.31
C TYR A 125 -9.38 -6.85 13.09
N GLY A 126 -9.97 -5.93 12.32
CA GLY A 126 -9.42 -5.47 11.06
C GLY A 126 -8.68 -4.13 11.17
N PRO A 127 -8.00 -3.66 10.09
CA PRO A 127 -7.36 -2.35 10.04
C PRO A 127 -8.31 -1.16 10.23
N GLY A 128 -9.62 -1.38 10.24
CA GLY A 128 -10.62 -0.38 10.58
C GLY A 128 -10.59 0.00 12.07
N ASP A 129 -10.23 -0.96 12.92
CA ASP A 129 -10.36 -0.91 14.37
C ASP A 129 -9.04 -0.56 15.08
N ASP A 130 -7.93 -0.48 14.32
CA ASP A 130 -6.60 -0.13 14.82
C ASP A 130 -6.57 1.22 15.55
N GLN A 131 -5.96 1.24 16.74
CA GLN A 131 -5.90 2.40 17.64
C GLN A 131 -4.48 2.77 18.02
N TRP A 132 -4.25 4.07 18.22
CA TRP A 132 -3.00 4.59 18.76
C TRP A 132 -3.05 4.56 20.29
N LEU A 133 -2.13 3.83 20.91
CA LEU A 133 -1.94 3.78 22.35
C LEU A 133 -0.53 4.26 22.74
N THR A 134 -0.42 4.81 23.93
CA THR A 134 0.83 5.16 24.61
C THR A 134 1.54 3.92 25.17
N GLU A 135 2.80 4.07 25.56
CA GLU A 135 3.54 3.02 26.26
C GLU A 135 2.92 2.66 27.64
N GLU A 136 2.28 3.63 28.31
CA GLU A 136 1.63 3.44 29.62
C GLU A 136 0.32 2.64 29.51
N GLU A 137 -0.43 2.81 28.43
CA GLU A 137 -1.61 1.98 28.10
C GLU A 137 -1.22 0.55 27.71
N LEU A 138 0.01 0.35 27.20
CA LEU A 138 0.57 -0.95 26.82
C LEU A 138 1.36 -1.64 27.95
N ARG A 139 1.31 -1.12 29.18
CA ARG A 139 2.03 -1.66 30.35
C ARG A 139 1.78 -3.15 30.62
N ASP A 140 0.62 -3.66 30.21
CA ASP A 140 0.19 -5.05 30.42
C ASP A 140 0.51 -5.96 29.20
N ALA A 141 1.09 -5.40 28.13
CA ALA A 141 1.42 -6.06 26.86
C ALA A 141 2.89 -5.85 26.42
N LYS A 142 3.83 -5.82 27.38
CA LYS A 142 5.25 -5.47 27.16
C LYS A 142 5.99 -6.39 26.18
N GLU A 143 5.56 -7.65 26.06
CA GLU A 143 6.05 -8.59 25.04
C GLU A 143 5.94 -8.02 23.62
N VAL A 144 4.83 -7.36 23.29
CA VAL A 144 4.57 -6.82 21.96
C VAL A 144 5.50 -5.63 21.65
N LEU A 145 5.80 -4.80 22.66
CA LEU A 145 6.78 -3.71 22.55
C LEU A 145 8.20 -4.26 22.33
N HIS A 146 8.56 -5.36 22.99
CA HIS A 146 9.84 -6.03 22.81
C HIS A 146 9.98 -6.66 21.41
N GLU A 147 8.95 -7.37 20.94
CA GLU A 147 8.90 -7.93 19.58
C GLU A 147 9.03 -6.84 18.50
N TRP A 148 8.33 -5.71 18.67
CA TRP A 148 8.42 -4.56 17.77
C TRP A 148 9.84 -3.97 17.71
N CYS A 149 10.47 -3.76 18.87
CA CYS A 149 11.86 -3.30 18.96
C CYS A 149 12.85 -4.28 18.28
N ALA A 150 12.69 -5.58 18.53
CA ALA A 150 13.54 -6.62 17.93
C ALA A 150 13.36 -6.70 16.40
N ALA A 151 12.12 -6.58 15.91
CA ALA A 151 11.83 -6.54 14.47
C ALA A 151 12.48 -5.32 13.80
N LYS A 152 12.38 -4.12 14.42
CA LYS A 152 13.05 -2.90 13.93
C LYS A 152 14.56 -3.05 13.87
N ALA A 153 15.19 -3.60 14.91
CA ALA A 153 16.63 -3.85 14.92
C ALA A 153 17.04 -4.78 13.76
N SER A 154 16.34 -5.92 13.60
CA SER A 154 16.62 -6.86 12.50
C SER A 154 16.44 -6.25 11.11
N ILE A 155 15.50 -5.32 10.94
CA ILE A 155 15.32 -4.57 9.68
C ILE A 155 16.47 -3.59 9.47
N ALA A 156 16.88 -2.85 10.52
CA ALA A 156 17.99 -1.90 10.44
C ALA A 156 19.32 -2.60 10.07
N ASP A 157 19.61 -3.75 10.68
CA ASP A 157 20.80 -4.56 10.37
C ASP A 157 20.82 -5.00 8.89
N LYS A 158 19.68 -5.50 8.39
CA LYS A 158 19.53 -5.92 6.98
C LYS A 158 19.66 -4.75 6.01
N VAL A 159 19.10 -3.59 6.34
CA VAL A 159 19.22 -2.38 5.52
C VAL A 159 20.67 -1.88 5.50
N SER A 160 21.36 -1.90 6.64
CA SER A 160 22.78 -1.53 6.74
C SER A 160 23.67 -2.47 5.91
N ALA A 161 23.44 -3.79 5.97
CA ALA A 161 24.17 -4.76 5.16
C ALA A 161 24.01 -4.51 3.65
N LEU A 162 22.80 -4.18 3.19
CA LEU A 162 22.49 -3.87 1.78
C LEU A 162 23.02 -2.52 1.29
N GLN A 163 23.50 -1.65 2.18
CA GLN A 163 24.09 -0.35 1.82
C GLN A 163 25.62 -0.39 1.68
N VAL A 164 26.24 -1.54 1.95
CA VAL A 164 27.69 -1.77 1.88
C VAL A 164 28.10 -2.54 0.62
N GLU A 165 27.13 -3.10 -0.13
CA GLU A 165 27.30 -3.70 -1.48
C GLU A 165 27.07 -2.68 -2.61
#